data_AF-A0A657LPJ1-F1
#
_entry.id   AF-A0A657LPJ1-F1
#
_cell.length_a   1.000
_cell.length_b   1.000
_cell.length_c   1.000
_cell.angle_alpha   90.00
_cell.angle_beta   90.00
_cell.angle_gamma   90.00
#
_symmetry.space_group_name_H-M   'P 1'
#
loop_
_entity.id
_entity.type
_entity.pdbx_description
1 polymer ?
#
loop_
_entity_poly.entity_id
_entity_poly.type
_entity_poly.pdbx_seq_one_letter_code
_entity_poly.pdbx_strand_id
1 'polypeptide(L)'
;MFRNVILAVSFLANCLLAYIMFQPVSAATGSDRMTCEQARSDADNKRAVSEYADRHNASFSKVHEFLRNSDYELRNVAVLDGKVAFVYTSSAFYPSTCGIHVPGIDGGIVRVETEVATDPRIRLVW
;
A
#
# COMPACT_ATOMS: atom_id res chain seq x y z
N MET A 1 -12.51 8.26 -47.72
CA MET A 1 -11.46 7.52 -46.99
C MET A 1 -11.28 7.96 -45.53
N PHE A 2 -11.46 9.23 -45.16
CA PHE A 2 -11.28 9.74 -43.78
C PHE A 2 -12.19 9.12 -42.70
N ARG A 3 -13.41 8.70 -43.05
CA ARG A 3 -14.38 8.15 -42.09
C ARG A 3 -13.89 6.85 -41.43
N ASN A 4 -13.16 6.02 -42.19
CA ASN A 4 -12.59 4.76 -41.69
C ASN A 4 -11.38 5.00 -40.79
N VAL A 5 -10.64 6.09 -41.01
CA VAL A 5 -9.47 6.47 -40.19
C VAL A 5 -9.92 6.91 -38.80
N ILE A 6 -10.98 7.71 -38.71
CA ILE A 6 -11.53 8.18 -37.42
C ILE A 6 -12.06 7.01 -36.59
N LEU A 7 -12.72 6.05 -37.23
CA LEU A 7 -13.18 4.82 -36.57
C LEU A 7 -12.02 3.96 -36.06
N ALA A 8 -10.95 3.80 -36.84
CA ALA A 8 -9.77 3.04 -36.43
C ALA A 8 -9.04 3.69 -35.24
N VAL A 9 -8.88 5.02 -35.25
CA VAL A 9 -8.27 5.76 -34.14
C VAL A 9 -9.12 5.69 -32.88
N SER A 10 -10.45 5.78 -33.02
CA SER A 10 -11.38 5.67 -31.88
C SER A 10 -11.35 4.26 -31.27
N PHE A 11 -11.25 3.23 -32.11
CA PHE A 11 -11.12 1.85 -31.64
C PHE A 11 -9.79 1.63 -30.91
N LEU A 12 -8.68 2.12 -31.45
CA LEU A 12 -7.36 2.06 -30.80
C LEU A 12 -7.34 2.81 -29.47
N ALA A 13 -7.97 3.98 -29.38
CA ALA A 13 -8.06 4.75 -28.13
C ALA A 13 -8.87 4.01 -27.05
N ASN A 14 -9.97 3.36 -27.43
CA ASN A 14 -10.76 2.55 -26.50
C ASN A 14 -10.02 1.29 -26.06
N CYS A 15 -9.27 0.64 -26.97
CA CYS A 15 -8.42 -0.49 -26.62
C CYS A 15 -7.26 -0.07 -25.71
N LEU A 16 -6.68 1.12 -25.90
CA LEU A 16 -5.65 1.66 -25.01
C LEU A 16 -6.21 1.94 -23.61
N LEU A 17 -7.41 2.52 -23.52
CA LEU A 17 -8.11 2.76 -22.25
C LEU A 17 -8.45 1.45 -21.54
N ALA A 18 -8.95 0.45 -22.28
CA ALA A 18 -9.21 -0.88 -21.72
C ALA A 18 -7.90 -1.55 -21.28
N TYR A 19 -6.81 -1.40 -22.02
CA TYR A 19 -5.50 -1.90 -21.62
C TYR A 19 -4.96 -1.19 -20.37
N ILE A 20 -5.17 0.12 -20.21
CA ILE A 20 -4.80 0.84 -18.98
C ILE A 20 -5.68 0.41 -17.79
N MET A 21 -6.99 0.24 -17.99
CA MET A 21 -7.91 -0.15 -16.91
C MET A 21 -7.84 -1.62 -16.51
N PHE A 22 -7.51 -2.51 -17.45
CA PHE A 22 -7.45 -3.96 -17.25
C PHE A 22 -6.04 -4.51 -17.40
N GLN A 23 -5.02 -3.66 -17.35
CA GLN A 23 -3.64 -4.12 -17.25
C GLN A 23 -3.58 -5.04 -16.02
N PRO A 24 -3.29 -6.35 -16.19
CA PRO A 24 -2.94 -7.17 -15.04
C PRO A 24 -1.73 -6.46 -14.44
N VAL A 25 -1.78 -6.19 -13.13
CA VAL A 25 -0.65 -5.65 -12.38
C VAL A 25 0.50 -6.63 -12.58
N SER A 26 1.27 -6.39 -13.64
CA SER A 26 2.47 -7.09 -13.98
C SER A 26 3.45 -6.52 -12.99
N ALA A 27 3.51 -7.16 -11.82
CA ALA A 27 4.45 -6.89 -10.75
C ALA A 27 5.87 -7.25 -11.22
N ALA A 28 6.35 -6.52 -12.23
CA ALA A 28 7.74 -6.45 -12.60
C ALA A 28 8.41 -5.48 -11.62
N THR A 29 9.04 -6.05 -10.59
CA THR A 29 10.35 -5.61 -10.07
C THR A 29 10.51 -4.13 -9.68
N GLY A 30 9.66 -3.66 -8.77
CA GLY A 30 9.85 -2.45 -7.96
C GLY A 30 9.02 -2.60 -6.69
N SER A 31 9.55 -3.29 -5.69
CA SER A 31 8.77 -3.77 -4.54
C SER A 31 8.33 -2.63 -3.61
N ASP A 32 7.22 -1.95 -3.91
CA ASP A 32 6.44 -1.12 -2.96
C ASP A 32 5.69 -2.02 -1.94
N ARG A 33 6.35 -3.07 -1.47
CA ARG A 33 5.85 -4.02 -0.46
C ARG A 33 6.99 -4.46 0.45
N MET A 34 6.65 -4.83 1.68
CA MET A 34 7.59 -5.37 2.65
C MET A 34 8.21 -6.68 2.15
N THR A 35 9.47 -6.92 2.56
CA THR A 35 10.08 -8.24 2.44
C THR A 35 9.48 -9.20 3.46
N CYS A 36 9.66 -10.50 3.23
CA CYS A 36 9.19 -11.52 4.17
C CYS A 36 9.79 -11.31 5.56
N GLU A 37 11.09 -11.00 5.65
CA GLU A 37 11.76 -10.81 6.93
C GLU A 37 11.22 -9.58 7.67
N GLN A 38 10.91 -8.49 6.95
CA GLN A 38 10.26 -7.31 7.54
C GLN A 38 8.85 -7.63 8.03
N ALA A 39 8.06 -8.37 7.27
CA ALA A 39 6.70 -8.72 7.65
C ALA A 39 6.63 -9.68 8.85
N ARG A 40 7.71 -10.42 9.11
CA ARG A 40 7.77 -11.44 10.18
C ARG A 40 7.96 -10.84 11.58
N SER A 41 8.75 -9.79 11.71
CA SER A 41 9.11 -9.22 13.00
C SER A 41 8.33 -7.94 13.23
N ASP A 42 7.62 -7.83 14.36
CA ASP A 42 6.88 -6.61 14.71
C ASP A 42 7.80 -5.36 14.69
N ALA A 43 9.03 -5.51 15.16
CA ALA A 43 10.03 -4.45 15.14
C ALA A 43 10.49 -4.10 13.71
N ASP A 44 10.80 -5.10 12.88
CA ASP A 44 11.28 -4.87 11.51
C ASP A 44 10.16 -4.38 10.58
N ASN A 45 8.93 -4.78 10.86
CA ASN A 45 7.72 -4.30 10.20
C ASN A 45 7.55 -2.81 10.43
N LYS A 46 7.49 -2.37 11.69
CA LYS A 46 7.35 -0.96 12.05
C LYS A 46 8.49 -0.13 11.49
N ARG A 47 9.71 -0.66 11.54
CA ARG A 47 10.88 -0.04 10.94
C ARG A 47 10.75 0.10 9.42
N ALA A 48 10.27 -0.92 8.72
CA ALA A 48 10.06 -0.86 7.28
C ALA A 48 9.00 0.21 6.92
N VAL A 49 7.94 0.34 7.72
CA VAL A 49 6.92 1.39 7.54
C VAL A 49 7.53 2.77 7.76
N SER A 50 8.28 2.98 8.84
CA SER A 50 8.91 4.27 9.12
C SER A 50 9.93 4.66 8.05
N GLU A 51 10.79 3.74 7.64
CA GLU A 51 11.78 3.98 6.58
C GLU A 51 11.12 4.23 5.21
N TYR A 52 9.98 3.59 4.93
CA TYR A 52 9.20 3.88 3.72
C TYR A 52 8.55 5.27 3.80
N ALA A 53 7.99 5.63 4.96
CA ALA A 53 7.41 6.95 5.21
C ALA A 53 8.45 8.06 5.01
N ASP A 54 9.63 7.93 5.61
CA ASP A 54 10.71 8.92 5.54
C ASP A 54 11.17 9.15 4.10
N ARG A 55 11.33 8.08 3.32
CA ARG A 55 11.69 8.17 1.89
C ARG A 55 10.64 8.88 1.03
N HIS A 56 9.39 8.93 1.50
CA HIS A 56 8.26 9.52 0.79
C HIS A 56 7.69 10.76 1.51
N ASN A 57 8.54 11.51 2.22
CA ASN A 57 8.19 12.76 2.92
C ASN A 57 7.03 12.61 3.92
N ALA A 58 6.94 11.45 4.57
CA ALA A 58 5.88 11.09 5.51
C ALA A 58 4.46 11.17 4.93
N SER A 59 4.31 11.00 3.61
CA SER A 59 2.99 11.02 2.95
C SER A 59 2.13 9.83 3.39
N PHE A 60 0.98 10.12 4.01
CA PHE A 60 0.05 9.07 4.43
C PHE A 60 -0.45 8.21 3.27
N SER A 61 -0.75 8.83 2.11
CA SER A 61 -1.26 8.10 0.94
C SER A 61 -0.27 7.05 0.45
N LYS A 62 1.02 7.37 0.46
CA LYS A 62 2.10 6.45 0.08
C LYS A 62 2.30 5.32 1.08
N VAL A 63 2.26 5.60 2.37
CA VAL A 63 2.36 4.55 3.38
C VAL A 63 1.12 3.66 3.40
N HIS A 64 -0.07 4.22 3.18
CA HIS A 64 -1.30 3.44 3.02
C HIS A 64 -1.19 2.46 1.84
N GLU A 65 -0.68 2.94 0.69
CA GLU A 65 -0.42 2.12 -0.49
C GLU A 65 0.58 0.99 -0.19
N PHE A 66 1.70 1.31 0.46
CA PHE A 66 2.73 0.34 0.88
C PHE A 66 2.19 -0.73 1.83
N LEU A 67 1.44 -0.32 2.86
CA LEU A 67 0.83 -1.22 3.83
C LEU A 67 -0.20 -2.14 3.15
N ARG A 68 -1.05 -1.58 2.28
CA ARG A 68 -2.03 -2.35 1.50
C ARG A 68 -1.35 -3.37 0.58
N ASN A 69 -0.27 -2.99 -0.09
CA ASN A 69 0.53 -3.88 -0.92
C ASN A 69 1.30 -4.95 -0.12
N SER A 70 1.41 -4.76 1.19
CA SER A 70 2.05 -5.68 2.14
C SER A 70 1.02 -6.50 2.94
N ASP A 71 -0.21 -6.59 2.45
CA ASP A 71 -1.33 -7.33 3.08
C ASP A 71 -1.73 -6.79 4.46
N TYR A 72 -1.70 -5.47 4.64
CA TYR A 72 -2.31 -4.81 5.79
C TYR A 72 -3.65 -4.19 5.42
N GLU A 73 -4.61 -4.35 6.32
CA GLU A 73 -5.93 -3.75 6.26
C GLU A 73 -6.08 -2.69 7.33
N LEU A 74 -6.63 -1.54 6.94
CA LEU A 74 -7.05 -0.51 7.89
C LEU A 74 -8.28 -1.01 8.65
N ARG A 75 -8.13 -1.24 9.96
CA ARG A 75 -9.21 -1.71 10.84
C ARG A 75 -9.93 -0.60 11.57
N ASN A 76 -9.18 0.42 11.98
CA ASN A 76 -9.73 1.48 12.81
C ASN A 76 -9.04 2.81 12.53
N VAL A 77 -9.79 3.89 12.74
CA VAL A 77 -9.30 5.26 12.75
C VAL A 77 -9.70 5.85 14.09
N ALA A 78 -8.72 6.12 14.95
CA ALA A 78 -8.93 6.70 16.26
C ALA A 78 -8.46 8.15 16.26
N VAL A 79 -9.18 9.02 16.97
CA VAL A 79 -8.72 10.39 17.24
C VAL A 79 -8.25 10.44 18.68
N LEU A 80 -6.95 10.67 18.88
CA LEU A 80 -6.30 10.71 20.19
C LEU A 80 -5.57 12.05 20.31
N ASP A 81 -5.92 12.85 21.31
CA ASP A 81 -5.28 14.14 21.60
C ASP A 81 -5.18 15.11 20.41
N GLY A 82 -6.23 15.19 19.59
CA GLY A 82 -6.27 16.04 18.40
C GLY A 82 -5.50 15.48 17.18
N LYS A 83 -5.02 14.24 17.28
CA LYS A 83 -4.29 13.54 16.20
C LYS A 83 -5.07 12.34 15.70
N VAL A 84 -4.89 11.98 14.44
CA VAL A 84 -5.56 10.83 13.82
C VAL A 84 -4.61 9.66 13.77
N ALA A 85 -4.94 8.58 14.46
CA ALA A 85 -4.23 7.31 14.46
C ALA A 85 -4.96 6.29 13.57
N PHE A 86 -4.25 5.75 12.59
CA PHE A 86 -4.72 4.69 11.71
C PHE A 86 -4.19 3.34 12.19
N VAL A 87 -5.09 2.42 12.51
CA VAL A 87 -4.74 1.08 13.00
C VAL A 87 -4.83 0.10 11.84
N TYR A 88 -3.67 -0.41 11.44
CA TYR A 88 -3.53 -1.45 10.45
C TYR A 88 -3.29 -2.79 11.12
N THR A 89 -3.94 -3.81 10.60
CA THR A 89 -3.68 -5.21 10.99
C THR A 89 -3.36 -5.99 9.75
N SER A 90 -2.46 -6.96 9.85
CA SER A 90 -2.30 -7.90 8.73
C SER A 90 -3.64 -8.57 8.40
N SER A 91 -4.00 -8.58 7.13
CA SER A 91 -5.23 -9.21 6.63
C SER A 91 -5.14 -10.74 6.62
N ALA A 92 -3.92 -11.29 6.66
CA ALA A 92 -3.66 -12.70 6.57
C ALA A 92 -2.68 -13.16 7.65
N PHE A 93 -2.92 -14.33 8.22
CA PHE A 93 -1.92 -15.07 9.01
C PHE A 93 -0.65 -15.37 8.18
N TYR A 94 -0.77 -15.38 6.85
CA TYR A 94 0.31 -15.60 5.90
C TYR A 94 0.30 -14.49 4.85
N PRO A 95 1.11 -13.44 5.00
CA PRO A 95 1.24 -12.41 3.98
C PRO A 95 1.59 -13.04 2.63
N SER A 96 0.95 -12.57 1.56
CA SER A 96 1.24 -12.96 0.18
C SER A 96 2.70 -12.67 -0.19
N THR A 97 3.33 -11.70 0.48
CA THR A 97 4.77 -11.43 0.41
C THR A 97 5.62 -12.64 0.78
N CYS A 98 5.14 -13.49 1.69
CA CYS A 98 5.91 -14.60 2.28
C CYS A 98 5.77 -15.94 1.56
N GLY A 99 4.72 -16.15 0.75
CA GLY A 99 4.55 -17.31 -0.15
C GLY A 99 4.52 -18.72 0.47
N ILE A 100 4.76 -18.87 1.78
CA ILE A 100 4.91 -20.15 2.48
C ILE A 100 4.16 -20.07 3.82
N HIS A 101 3.49 -21.16 4.23
CA HIS A 101 2.98 -21.32 5.58
C HIS A 101 4.15 -21.39 6.57
N VAL A 102 4.51 -20.26 7.18
CA VAL A 102 5.55 -20.21 8.21
C VAL A 102 4.90 -20.46 9.58
N PRO A 103 5.24 -21.53 10.31
CA PRO A 103 4.69 -21.73 11.64
C PRO A 103 5.10 -20.58 12.56
N GLY A 104 4.11 -19.80 12.98
CA GLY A 104 4.17 -18.93 14.15
C GLY A 104 4.60 -17.50 13.90
N ILE A 105 3.77 -16.68 13.22
CA ILE A 105 3.72 -15.22 13.41
C ILE A 105 2.26 -14.77 13.26
N ASP A 106 1.66 -14.31 14.36
CA ASP A 106 0.41 -13.55 14.30
C ASP A 106 0.69 -12.24 13.57
N GLY A 107 -0.08 -11.97 12.52
CA GLY A 107 0.05 -10.74 11.73
C GLY A 107 0.12 -9.49 12.62
N GLY A 108 1.16 -8.68 12.44
CA GLY A 108 1.43 -7.52 13.29
C GLY A 108 0.33 -6.46 13.25
N ILE A 109 0.21 -5.70 14.34
CA ILE A 109 -0.63 -4.50 14.39
C ILE A 109 0.28 -3.29 14.24
N VAL A 110 0.16 -2.59 13.12
CA VAL A 110 0.88 -1.34 12.86
C VAL A 110 -0.08 -0.20 13.15
N ARG A 111 0.29 0.69 14.09
CA ARG A 111 -0.45 1.93 14.30
C ARG A 111 0.33 3.06 13.66
N VAL A 112 -0.36 3.96 12.97
CA VAL A 112 0.26 5.11 12.28
C VAL A 112 -0.40 6.39 12.78
N GLU A 113 0.36 7.25 13.44
CA GLU A 113 -0.08 8.59 13.86
C GLU A 113 0.05 9.55 12.68
N THR A 114 -0.97 10.35 12.45
CA THR A 114 -0.94 11.42 11.45
C THR A 114 -1.42 12.74 12.02
N GLU A 115 -0.93 13.81 11.41
CA GLU A 115 -1.43 15.16 11.62
C GLU A 115 -2.57 15.49 10.65
N VAL A 116 -3.66 16.06 11.18
CA VAL A 116 -4.78 16.55 10.37
C VAL A 116 -4.43 17.94 9.83
N ALA A 117 -3.64 17.96 8.76
CA ALA A 117 -3.42 19.14 7.92
C ALA A 117 -4.11 18.95 6.57
N THR A 118 -4.06 19.97 5.70
CA THR A 118 -4.53 19.88 4.31
C THR A 118 -3.86 18.75 3.53
N ASP A 119 -2.66 18.33 3.96
CA ASP A 119 -1.95 17.14 3.51
C ASP A 119 -1.57 16.28 4.74
N PRO A 120 -2.24 15.14 4.99
CA PRO A 120 -1.99 14.33 6.17
C PRO A 120 -0.59 13.71 6.14
N ARG A 121 0.21 14.06 7.15
CA ARG A 121 1.59 13.59 7.32
C ARG A 121 1.72 12.67 8.51
N ILE A 122 2.48 11.61 8.33
CA ILE A 122 2.80 10.66 9.39
C ILE A 122 3.75 11.32 10.38
N ARG A 123 3.41 11.20 11.66
CA ARG A 123 4.27 11.65 12.77
C ARG A 123 5.00 10.50 13.43
N LEU A 124 4.34 9.35 13.56
CA LEU A 124 4.88 8.20 14.29
C LEU A 124 4.27 6.88 13.82
N VAL A 125 5.03 5.81 13.99
CA VAL A 125 4.59 4.41 13.83
C VAL A 125 4.84 3.69 15.16
N TRP A 126 3.86 2.94 15.67
CA TRP A 126 3.96 2.19 16.94
C TRP A 126 3.82 0.70 16.77
#